data_AF-A0A923PHS3-F1
#
_entry.id   AF-A0A923PHS3-F1
#
_cell.length_a   1.000
_cell.length_b   1.000
_cell.length_c   1.000
_cell.angle_alpha   90.00
_cell.angle_beta   90.00
_cell.angle_gamma   90.00
#
_symmetry.space_group_name_H-M   'P 1'
#
loop_
_entity.id
_entity.type
_entity.pdbx_description
1 polymer ?
#
loop_
_entity_poly.entity_id
_entity_poly.type
_entity_poly.pdbx_seq_one_letter_code
_entity_poly.pdbx_strand_id
1 'polypeptide(L)'
;MRNRIAVWGRDAQEKRVLITIELQVSDNIVRIQTYPEKDVTDEIYQLFMDKWRKEEDVELPEPDRVIARELSVTEGLLPDDLRAEQTDMILRAQTEWHFHVLSDKLAQSYKAELAEIEDRIDRATQYSSDLWNQAKSFWQKVQRQLEDKTLLREQGNDIRKQVDVTFEKLKVMRDALNEKYKAESEKHVARFGEMLTEAEKSISEGTHLNKVFNDLREIQRKFHNVKFTKEDRDAIYTRIDAAFKAVKEVRSGGSSGSAGEGGKGGGGAVGRSESRLQGLLKAMDRMKSGIGRDEEDLKFERKRIEKSEGQLEKQIRQAKVLMIESRIASKQAKLDDMEKTKAMLEDKIVKDNERAAKDAKKAAERAAAEAAKAKIAAEISSREVSAEEAAKLEAAAAAIVEGKQKSKEEPASPAPAATVESGAAVASMVAFSEVVASPATEAAKDSTFAEQAGDTIAAAITGVGAAAQAVTREGGLLDRAGDFLAEAFEDVSEALEDVTDTAKAVAHVAAEKFNHAADRVEDTVEEVVEDVKEKFSGEEE
;
A
#
# COMPACT_ATOMS: atom_id res chain seq x y z
N MET A 1 -39.81 -18.14 -27.16
CA MET A 1 -41.17 -17.58 -27.01
C MET A 1 -42.01 -18.09 -28.19
N ARG A 2 -43.34 -18.04 -28.14
CA ARG A 2 -44.15 -18.42 -29.32
C ARG A 2 -44.26 -17.22 -30.24
N ASN A 3 -43.92 -17.38 -31.51
CA ASN A 3 -43.95 -16.31 -32.50
C ASN A 3 -45.26 -16.30 -33.32
N ARG A 4 -46.19 -17.23 -33.03
CA ARG A 4 -47.44 -17.43 -33.77
C ARG A 4 -48.65 -17.49 -32.86
N ILE A 5 -49.70 -16.76 -33.25
CA ILE A 5 -50.97 -16.66 -32.54
C ILE A 5 -52.11 -16.82 -33.53
N ALA A 6 -53.12 -17.59 -33.14
CA ALA A 6 -54.39 -17.68 -33.84
C ALA A 6 -55.50 -17.31 -32.85
N VAL A 7 -56.43 -16.46 -33.24
CA VAL A 7 -57.52 -15.98 -32.39
C VAL A 7 -58.74 -15.62 -33.24
N TRP A 8 -59.93 -15.89 -32.71
CA TRP A 8 -61.16 -15.39 -33.33
C TRP A 8 -61.31 -13.88 -33.10
N GLY A 9 -61.90 -13.20 -34.08
CA GLY A 9 -62.12 -11.78 -34.05
C GLY A 9 -63.21 -11.34 -35.02
N ARG A 10 -63.35 -10.03 -35.19
CA ARG A 10 -64.26 -9.40 -36.13
C ARG A 10 -63.54 -8.45 -37.07
N ASP A 11 -64.00 -8.41 -38.30
CA ASP A 11 -63.56 -7.44 -39.32
C ASP A 11 -64.36 -6.12 -39.26
N ALA A 12 -64.04 -5.18 -40.16
CA ALA A 12 -64.74 -3.90 -40.30
C ALA A 12 -66.24 -4.03 -40.61
N GLN A 13 -66.69 -5.18 -41.12
CA GLN A 13 -68.09 -5.49 -41.42
C GLN A 13 -68.79 -6.24 -40.26
N GLU A 14 -68.15 -6.35 -39.10
CA GLU A 14 -68.59 -7.13 -37.94
C GLU A 14 -68.79 -8.64 -38.25
N LYS A 15 -68.15 -9.15 -39.31
CA LYS A 15 -68.12 -10.58 -39.62
C LYS A 15 -67.04 -11.27 -38.80
N ARG A 16 -67.35 -12.47 -38.33
CA ARG A 16 -66.42 -13.28 -37.56
C ARG A 16 -65.35 -13.88 -38.47
N VAL A 17 -64.09 -13.67 -38.10
CA VAL A 17 -62.92 -14.12 -38.86
C VAL A 17 -61.88 -14.71 -37.90
N LEU A 18 -61.15 -15.72 -38.35
CA LEU A 18 -59.97 -16.21 -37.66
C LEU A 18 -58.80 -15.31 -38.05
N ILE A 19 -58.21 -14.65 -37.06
CA ILE A 19 -57.03 -13.80 -37.21
C ILE A 19 -55.81 -14.61 -36.79
N THR A 20 -54.86 -14.74 -37.70
CA THR A 20 -53.56 -15.33 -37.43
C THR A 20 -52.49 -14.25 -37.48
N ILE A 21 -51.54 -14.31 -36.56
CA ILE A 21 -50.48 -13.34 -36.39
C ILE A 21 -49.17 -14.10 -36.23
N GLU A 22 -48.19 -13.81 -37.08
CA GLU A 22 -46.85 -14.41 -37.07
C GLU A 22 -45.80 -13.30 -36.99
N LEU A 23 -44.87 -13.43 -36.05
CA LEU A 23 -43.70 -12.57 -35.91
C LEU A 23 -42.49 -13.18 -36.63
N GLN A 24 -42.00 -12.46 -37.63
CA GLN A 24 -40.67 -12.65 -38.20
C GLN A 24 -39.67 -11.81 -37.41
N VAL A 25 -38.98 -12.46 -36.48
CA VAL A 25 -38.17 -11.82 -35.44
C VAL A 25 -37.02 -11.01 -36.03
N SER A 26 -36.27 -11.63 -36.95
CA SER A 26 -35.06 -11.04 -37.54
C SER A 26 -35.37 -9.80 -38.38
N ASP A 27 -36.53 -9.79 -39.05
CA ASP A 27 -36.94 -8.69 -39.93
C ASP A 27 -37.80 -7.63 -39.22
N ASN A 28 -38.19 -7.88 -37.96
CA ASN A 28 -39.16 -7.06 -37.23
C ASN A 28 -40.53 -6.93 -37.95
N ILE A 29 -40.95 -7.98 -38.67
CA ILE A 29 -42.19 -7.98 -39.46
C ILE A 29 -43.23 -8.85 -38.75
N VAL A 30 -44.43 -8.30 -38.59
CA VAL A 30 -45.62 -9.02 -38.17
C VAL A 30 -46.49 -9.27 -39.39
N ARG A 31 -46.68 -10.55 -39.72
CA ARG A 31 -47.59 -11.00 -40.76
C ARG A 31 -48.93 -11.37 -40.14
N ILE A 32 -49.98 -10.74 -40.62
CA ILE A 32 -51.36 -10.95 -40.16
C ILE A 32 -52.16 -11.49 -41.32
N GLN A 33 -52.88 -12.57 -41.08
CA GLN A 33 -53.74 -13.17 -42.08
C GLN A 33 -55.13 -13.40 -41.50
N THR A 34 -56.15 -13.16 -42.30
CA THR A 34 -57.54 -13.37 -41.89
C THR A 34 -58.19 -14.46 -42.73
N TYR A 35 -58.96 -15.31 -42.07
CA TYR A 35 -59.73 -16.40 -42.68
C TYR A 35 -61.20 -16.25 -42.30
N PRO A 36 -62.13 -16.21 -43.27
CA PRO A 36 -63.56 -16.19 -42.99
C PRO A 36 -63.99 -17.43 -42.20
N GLU A 37 -64.95 -17.28 -41.28
CA GLU A 37 -65.47 -18.41 -40.49
C GLU A 37 -65.99 -19.57 -41.36
N LYS A 38 -66.47 -19.28 -42.59
CA LYS A 38 -66.95 -20.28 -43.54
C LYS A 38 -65.85 -21.23 -44.04
N ASP A 39 -64.61 -20.76 -44.10
CA ASP A 39 -63.48 -21.48 -44.67
C ASP A 39 -62.66 -22.21 -43.58
N VAL A 40 -62.99 -21.95 -42.31
CA VAL A 40 -62.32 -22.55 -41.14
C VAL A 40 -63.26 -23.57 -40.51
N THR A 41 -63.15 -24.82 -40.95
CA THR A 41 -63.80 -25.95 -40.27
C THR A 41 -63.15 -26.24 -38.91
N ASP A 42 -63.82 -26.99 -38.05
CA ASP A 42 -63.28 -27.38 -36.73
C ASP A 42 -61.93 -28.13 -36.86
N GLU A 43 -61.77 -28.94 -37.91
CA GLU A 43 -60.52 -29.65 -38.21
C GLU A 43 -59.39 -28.68 -38.58
N ILE A 44 -59.67 -27.68 -39.42
CA ILE A 44 -58.71 -26.63 -39.80
C ILE A 44 -58.34 -25.77 -38.59
N TYR A 45 -59.30 -25.45 -37.73
CA TYR A 45 -59.03 -24.71 -36.50
C TYR A 45 -58.09 -25.47 -35.55
N GLN A 46 -58.28 -26.80 -35.41
CA GLN A 46 -57.36 -27.64 -34.63
C GLN A 46 -55.95 -27.64 -35.24
N LEU A 47 -55.84 -27.69 -36.57
CA LEU A 47 -54.55 -27.58 -37.26
C LEU A 47 -53.82 -26.26 -36.96
N PHE A 48 -54.55 -25.14 -36.90
CA PHE A 48 -53.99 -23.85 -36.48
C PHE A 48 -53.47 -23.90 -35.04
N MET A 49 -54.25 -24.49 -34.12
CA MET A 49 -53.94 -24.48 -32.69
C MET A 49 -52.81 -25.42 -32.30
N ASP A 50 -52.77 -26.63 -32.87
CA ASP A 50 -51.86 -27.68 -32.43
C ASP A 50 -50.56 -27.72 -33.20
N LYS A 51 -50.59 -27.42 -34.51
CA LYS A 51 -49.43 -27.56 -35.39
C LYS A 51 -48.87 -26.21 -35.82
N TRP A 52 -49.68 -25.35 -36.44
CA TRP A 52 -49.19 -24.09 -36.99
C TRP A 52 -48.59 -23.16 -35.94
N ARG A 53 -49.23 -23.04 -34.75
CA ARG A 53 -48.71 -22.26 -33.60
C ARG A 53 -47.39 -22.77 -33.03
N LYS A 54 -47.00 -24.01 -33.35
CA LYS A 54 -45.74 -24.63 -32.93
C LYS A 54 -44.68 -24.60 -34.04
N GLU A 55 -44.93 -23.86 -35.11
CA GLU A 55 -44.02 -23.77 -36.26
C GLU A 55 -43.89 -25.09 -37.06
N GLU A 56 -44.89 -25.98 -36.97
CA GLU A 56 -44.97 -27.17 -37.82
C GLU A 56 -45.60 -26.85 -39.20
N ASP A 57 -45.15 -27.54 -40.24
CA ASP A 57 -45.69 -27.39 -41.60
C ASP A 57 -47.08 -28.00 -41.71
N VAL A 58 -48.03 -27.20 -42.22
CA VAL A 58 -49.44 -27.58 -42.36
C VAL A 58 -50.02 -26.97 -43.62
N GLU A 59 -50.82 -27.75 -44.34
CA GLU A 59 -51.65 -27.24 -45.44
C GLU A 59 -52.84 -26.48 -44.84
N LEU A 60 -52.83 -25.16 -45.01
CA LEU A 60 -53.86 -24.25 -44.52
C LEU A 60 -54.64 -23.68 -45.72
N PRO A 61 -55.92 -23.28 -45.53
CA PRO A 61 -56.68 -22.62 -46.58
C PRO A 61 -56.00 -21.32 -47.05
N GLU A 62 -56.39 -20.80 -48.21
CA GLU A 62 -55.88 -19.51 -48.67
C GLU A 62 -56.43 -18.37 -47.81
N PRO A 63 -55.58 -17.42 -47.36
CA PRO A 63 -56.04 -16.29 -46.58
C PRO A 63 -56.80 -15.29 -47.44
N ASP A 64 -57.91 -14.77 -46.92
CA ASP A 64 -58.71 -13.73 -47.58
C ASP A 64 -57.96 -12.40 -47.65
N ARG A 65 -57.20 -12.10 -46.60
CA ARG A 65 -56.33 -10.91 -46.53
C ARG A 65 -55.02 -11.22 -45.83
N VAL A 66 -53.95 -10.64 -46.36
CA VAL A 66 -52.60 -10.68 -45.77
C VAL A 66 -52.11 -9.25 -45.56
N ILE A 67 -51.66 -8.94 -44.35
CA ILE A 67 -51.07 -7.67 -43.97
C ILE A 67 -49.67 -7.95 -43.43
N ALA A 68 -48.67 -7.22 -43.92
CA ALA A 68 -47.33 -7.21 -43.34
C ALA A 68 -47.06 -5.81 -42.80
N ARG A 69 -46.63 -5.72 -41.55
CA ARG A 69 -46.27 -4.45 -40.92
C ARG A 69 -45.10 -4.63 -39.97
N GLU A 70 -44.45 -3.54 -39.63
CA GLU A 70 -43.44 -3.55 -38.58
C GLU A 70 -44.09 -3.55 -37.20
N LEU A 71 -43.41 -4.20 -36.27
CA LEU A 71 -43.80 -4.19 -34.86
C LEU A 71 -43.36 -2.86 -34.22
N SER A 72 -44.32 -2.11 -33.66
CA SER A 72 -44.10 -0.80 -33.04
C SER A 72 -44.53 -0.76 -31.57
N VAL A 73 -43.80 -0.01 -30.75
CA VAL A 73 -44.10 0.21 -29.32
C VAL A 73 -45.34 1.06 -29.12
N THR A 74 -45.60 1.98 -30.04
CA THR A 74 -46.70 2.97 -29.92
C THR A 74 -47.98 2.54 -30.59
N GLU A 75 -47.89 1.67 -31.60
CA GLU A 75 -49.04 1.20 -32.38
C GLU A 75 -49.48 -0.19 -31.92
N GLY A 76 -50.78 -0.48 -32.04
CA GLY A 76 -51.32 -1.80 -31.72
C GLY A 76 -50.85 -2.89 -32.67
N LEU A 77 -50.79 -4.14 -32.19
CA LEU A 77 -50.43 -5.31 -33.00
C LEU A 77 -51.45 -5.61 -34.11
N LEU A 78 -52.71 -5.21 -33.94
CA LEU A 78 -53.80 -5.32 -34.91
C LEU A 78 -54.13 -3.94 -35.51
N PRO A 79 -54.59 -3.83 -36.77
CA PRO A 79 -54.95 -2.55 -37.34
C PRO A 79 -56.35 -2.18 -36.85
N ASP A 80 -56.73 -0.91 -36.93
CA ASP A 80 -57.96 -0.41 -36.31
C ASP A 80 -59.24 -1.09 -36.83
N ASP A 81 -59.16 -1.73 -37.99
CA ASP A 81 -60.23 -2.46 -38.66
C ASP A 81 -60.39 -3.93 -38.22
N LEU A 82 -59.50 -4.46 -37.38
CA LEU A 82 -59.60 -5.82 -36.82
C LEU A 82 -59.70 -5.80 -35.29
N ARG A 83 -60.73 -6.47 -34.76
CA ARG A 83 -60.95 -6.62 -33.30
C ARG A 83 -60.84 -8.07 -32.88
N ALA A 84 -59.82 -8.41 -32.09
CA ALA A 84 -59.70 -9.76 -31.52
C ALA A 84 -60.65 -9.98 -30.33
N GLU A 85 -61.20 -11.19 -30.21
CA GLU A 85 -62.02 -11.59 -29.05
C GLU A 85 -61.15 -11.74 -27.78
N GLN A 86 -59.89 -12.16 -27.93
CA GLN A 86 -58.95 -12.32 -26.80
C GLN A 86 -57.89 -11.21 -26.81
N THR A 87 -58.28 -9.99 -26.44
CA THR A 87 -57.40 -8.81 -26.41
C THR A 87 -56.20 -8.98 -25.48
N ASP A 88 -56.36 -9.68 -24.35
CA ASP A 88 -55.28 -9.89 -23.37
C ASP A 88 -54.12 -10.71 -23.95
N MET A 89 -54.43 -11.70 -24.79
CA MET A 89 -53.42 -12.51 -25.46
C MET A 89 -52.64 -11.66 -26.46
N ILE A 90 -53.30 -10.76 -27.18
CA ILE A 90 -52.68 -9.83 -28.13
C ILE A 90 -51.74 -8.85 -27.43
N LEU A 91 -52.17 -8.27 -26.30
CA LEU A 91 -51.34 -7.33 -25.53
C LEU A 91 -50.11 -8.01 -24.92
N ARG A 92 -50.27 -9.22 -24.37
CA ARG A 92 -49.12 -10.02 -23.87
C ARG A 92 -48.17 -10.37 -24.99
N ALA A 93 -48.69 -10.80 -26.13
CA ALA A 93 -47.88 -11.10 -27.30
C ALA A 93 -47.10 -9.89 -27.77
N GLN A 94 -47.74 -8.72 -27.84
CA GLN A 94 -47.09 -7.47 -28.22
C GLN A 94 -45.88 -7.18 -27.32
N THR A 95 -46.03 -7.26 -25.99
CA THR A 95 -44.90 -6.99 -25.08
C THR A 95 -43.80 -8.05 -25.17
N GLU A 96 -44.15 -9.34 -25.23
CA GLU A 96 -43.18 -10.44 -25.38
C GLU A 96 -42.42 -10.38 -26.71
N TRP A 97 -43.12 -10.05 -27.80
CA TRP A 97 -42.56 -9.98 -29.14
C TRP A 97 -41.65 -8.78 -29.32
N HIS A 98 -42.01 -7.62 -28.75
CA HIS A 98 -41.12 -6.47 -28.70
C HIS A 98 -39.82 -6.81 -28.01
N PHE A 99 -39.91 -7.45 -26.84
CA PHE A 99 -38.73 -7.93 -26.12
C PHE A 99 -37.92 -8.90 -26.99
N HIS A 100 -38.58 -9.87 -27.65
CA HIS A 100 -37.90 -10.85 -28.49
C HIS A 100 -37.12 -10.21 -29.65
N VAL A 101 -37.73 -9.27 -30.38
CA VAL A 101 -37.08 -8.53 -31.47
C VAL A 101 -35.91 -7.70 -30.95
N LEU A 102 -36.08 -6.96 -29.84
CA LEU A 102 -35.02 -6.13 -29.29
C LEU A 102 -33.85 -6.98 -28.79
N SER A 103 -34.14 -8.11 -28.15
CA SER A 103 -33.15 -9.08 -27.70
C SER A 103 -32.39 -9.69 -28.88
N ASP A 104 -33.08 -10.02 -29.98
CA ASP A 104 -32.44 -10.51 -31.21
C ASP A 104 -31.55 -9.47 -31.88
N LYS A 105 -32.02 -8.22 -32.01
CA LYS A 105 -31.19 -7.11 -32.53
C LYS A 105 -29.94 -6.89 -31.68
N LEU A 106 -30.05 -6.97 -30.35
CA LEU A 106 -28.92 -6.88 -29.43
C LEU A 106 -27.96 -8.08 -29.58
N ALA A 107 -28.49 -9.28 -29.74
CA ALA A 107 -27.67 -10.47 -29.97
C ALA A 107 -26.90 -10.37 -31.31
N GLN A 108 -27.54 -9.89 -32.37
CA GLN A 108 -26.91 -9.67 -33.67
C GLN A 108 -25.79 -8.63 -33.59
N SER A 109 -25.99 -7.51 -32.88
CA SER A 109 -24.95 -6.49 -32.72
C SER A 109 -23.74 -7.03 -31.93
N TYR A 110 -23.96 -7.83 -30.88
CA TYR A 110 -22.85 -8.47 -30.17
C TYR A 110 -22.14 -9.53 -30.99
N LYS A 111 -22.86 -10.30 -31.81
CA LYS A 111 -22.23 -11.25 -32.75
C LYS A 111 -21.34 -10.52 -33.76
N ALA A 112 -21.78 -9.36 -34.26
CA ALA A 112 -20.97 -8.53 -35.15
C ALA A 112 -19.72 -7.95 -34.44
N GLU A 113 -19.87 -7.39 -33.23
CA GLU A 113 -18.72 -6.89 -32.44
C GLU A 113 -17.72 -8.01 -32.13
N LEU A 114 -18.20 -9.22 -31.80
CA LEU A 114 -17.33 -10.38 -31.59
C LEU A 114 -16.60 -10.79 -32.87
N ALA A 115 -17.30 -10.84 -34.01
CA ALA A 115 -16.70 -11.15 -35.30
C ALA A 115 -15.59 -10.16 -35.68
N GLU A 116 -15.76 -8.86 -35.37
CA GLU A 116 -14.69 -7.87 -35.56
C GLU A 116 -13.46 -8.13 -34.68
N ILE A 117 -13.67 -8.60 -33.44
CA ILE A 117 -12.59 -8.97 -32.52
C ILE A 117 -11.87 -10.22 -33.04
N GLU A 118 -12.63 -11.24 -33.47
CA GLU A 118 -12.11 -12.47 -34.06
C GLU A 118 -11.28 -12.16 -35.31
N ASP A 119 -11.77 -11.30 -36.20
CA ASP A 119 -11.05 -10.83 -37.38
C ASP A 119 -9.73 -10.13 -37.05
N ARG A 120 -9.70 -9.30 -35.99
CA ARG A 120 -8.46 -8.65 -35.53
C ARG A 120 -7.48 -9.66 -34.97
N ILE A 121 -7.96 -10.70 -34.29
CA ILE A 121 -7.14 -11.79 -33.76
C ILE A 121 -6.59 -12.63 -34.92
N ASP A 122 -7.40 -13.00 -35.90
CA ASP A 122 -6.98 -13.81 -37.04
C ASP A 122 -5.97 -13.06 -37.93
N ARG A 123 -6.05 -11.73 -38.00
CA ARG A 123 -5.02 -10.88 -38.64
C ARG A 123 -3.77 -10.69 -37.79
N ALA A 124 -3.81 -10.96 -36.49
CA ALA A 124 -2.67 -10.77 -35.61
C ALA A 124 -1.64 -11.89 -35.80
N THR A 125 -0.42 -11.51 -36.16
CA THR A 125 0.69 -12.48 -36.34
C THR A 125 1.27 -12.98 -35.01
N GLN A 126 1.04 -12.25 -33.92
CA GLN A 126 1.56 -12.55 -32.59
C GLN A 126 0.52 -12.19 -31.53
N TYR A 127 0.65 -12.81 -30.36
CA TYR A 127 -0.17 -12.48 -29.21
C TYR A 127 -0.07 -11.00 -28.85
N SER A 128 -1.22 -10.39 -28.58
CA SER A 128 -1.34 -9.03 -28.06
C SER A 128 -2.16 -9.03 -26.78
N SER A 129 -1.65 -8.36 -25.74
CA SER A 129 -2.39 -8.13 -24.50
C SER A 129 -3.61 -7.24 -24.74
N ASP A 130 -3.58 -6.37 -25.75
CA ASP A 130 -4.71 -5.47 -26.04
C ASP A 130 -5.89 -6.24 -26.61
N LEU A 131 -5.63 -7.23 -27.48
CA LEU A 131 -6.68 -8.11 -28.02
C LEU A 131 -7.30 -8.98 -26.94
N TRP A 132 -6.48 -9.48 -26.01
CA TRP A 132 -6.96 -10.20 -24.82
C TRP A 132 -7.90 -9.32 -23.98
N ASN A 133 -7.50 -8.08 -23.72
CA ASN A 133 -8.30 -7.13 -22.95
C ASN A 133 -9.59 -6.74 -23.69
N GLN A 134 -9.55 -6.58 -25.01
CA GLN A 134 -10.75 -6.33 -25.83
C GLN A 134 -11.76 -7.49 -25.73
N ALA A 135 -11.32 -8.74 -25.93
CA ALA A 135 -12.18 -9.91 -25.78
C ALA A 135 -12.77 -10.03 -24.37
N LYS A 136 -11.97 -9.74 -23.34
CA LYS A 136 -12.43 -9.71 -21.94
C LYS A 136 -13.47 -8.63 -21.69
N SER A 137 -13.23 -7.41 -22.15
CA SER A 137 -14.18 -6.30 -22.00
C SER A 137 -15.49 -6.58 -22.75
N PHE A 138 -15.42 -7.17 -23.95
CA PHE A 138 -16.60 -7.65 -24.67
C PHE A 138 -17.39 -8.67 -23.84
N TRP A 139 -16.72 -9.70 -23.31
CA TRP A 139 -17.39 -10.72 -22.48
C TRP A 139 -18.06 -10.12 -21.25
N GLN A 140 -17.43 -9.14 -20.60
CA GLN A 140 -18.04 -8.42 -19.47
C GLN A 140 -19.32 -7.67 -19.87
N LYS A 141 -19.37 -7.07 -21.07
CA LYS A 141 -20.59 -6.44 -21.59
C LYS A 141 -21.70 -7.47 -21.77
N VAL A 142 -21.41 -8.60 -22.42
CA VAL A 142 -22.37 -9.68 -22.66
C VAL A 142 -22.88 -10.26 -21.33
N GLN A 143 -21.99 -10.49 -20.37
CA GLN A 143 -22.36 -11.01 -19.05
C GLN A 143 -23.33 -10.07 -18.34
N ARG A 144 -23.10 -8.75 -18.38
CA ARG A 144 -24.02 -7.76 -17.81
C ARG A 144 -25.42 -7.84 -18.44
N GLN A 145 -25.51 -7.99 -19.76
CA GLN A 145 -26.80 -8.14 -20.44
C GLN A 145 -27.53 -9.45 -20.09
N LEU A 146 -26.77 -10.52 -19.81
CA LEU A 146 -27.36 -11.77 -19.33
C LEU A 146 -27.86 -11.67 -17.88
N GLU A 147 -27.13 -10.94 -17.03
CA GLU A 147 -27.54 -10.63 -15.67
C GLU A 147 -28.80 -9.74 -15.65
N ASP A 148 -28.82 -8.72 -16.52
CA ASP A 148 -29.95 -7.79 -16.70
C ASP A 148 -31.14 -8.46 -17.43
N LYS A 149 -31.00 -9.70 -17.90
CA LYS A 149 -32.01 -10.48 -18.63
C LYS A 149 -32.54 -9.78 -19.88
N THR A 150 -31.71 -8.98 -20.53
CA THR A 150 -32.02 -8.31 -21.80
C THR A 150 -31.72 -9.20 -23.01
N LEU A 151 -30.78 -10.14 -22.84
CA LEU A 151 -30.51 -11.22 -23.78
C LEU A 151 -31.26 -12.50 -23.40
N LEU A 152 -31.79 -13.19 -24.41
CA LEU A 152 -32.33 -14.54 -24.20
C LEU A 152 -31.18 -15.50 -23.86
N ARG A 153 -31.48 -16.47 -22.99
CA ARG A 153 -30.47 -17.43 -22.49
C ARG A 153 -29.77 -18.19 -23.62
N GLU A 154 -30.51 -18.56 -24.67
CA GLU A 154 -29.95 -19.25 -25.84
C GLU A 154 -28.95 -18.37 -26.59
N GLN A 155 -29.31 -17.12 -26.89
CA GLN A 155 -28.44 -16.15 -27.53
C GLN A 155 -27.16 -15.90 -26.71
N GLY A 156 -27.30 -15.77 -25.39
CA GLY A 156 -26.18 -15.64 -24.46
C GLY A 156 -25.23 -16.83 -24.49
N ASN A 157 -25.77 -18.04 -24.50
CA ASN A 157 -24.97 -19.26 -24.57
C ASN A 157 -24.21 -19.37 -25.89
N ASP A 158 -24.81 -18.95 -27.01
CA ASP A 158 -24.14 -18.97 -28.30
C ASP A 158 -23.00 -17.97 -28.38
N ILE A 159 -23.21 -16.74 -27.92
CA ILE A 159 -22.14 -15.73 -27.82
C ILE A 159 -21.02 -16.23 -26.91
N ARG A 160 -21.37 -16.84 -25.76
CA ARG A 160 -20.39 -17.44 -24.84
C ARG A 160 -19.50 -18.48 -25.51
N LYS A 161 -20.09 -19.41 -26.26
CA LYS A 161 -19.31 -20.46 -26.97
C LYS A 161 -18.30 -19.84 -27.93
N GLN A 162 -18.69 -18.80 -28.67
CA GLN A 162 -17.78 -18.12 -29.60
C GLN A 162 -16.68 -17.35 -28.87
N VAL A 163 -17.02 -16.70 -27.75
CA VAL A 163 -16.03 -16.05 -26.87
C VAL A 163 -15.01 -17.06 -26.32
N ASP A 164 -15.47 -18.24 -25.89
CA ASP A 164 -14.58 -19.31 -25.41
C ASP A 164 -13.59 -19.76 -26.51
N VAL A 165 -14.07 -19.91 -27.75
CA VAL A 165 -13.22 -20.21 -28.92
C VAL A 165 -12.22 -19.09 -29.18
N THR A 166 -12.65 -17.83 -29.09
CA THR A 166 -11.79 -16.65 -29.24
C THR A 166 -10.66 -16.64 -28.22
N PHE A 167 -10.98 -16.92 -26.94
CA PHE A 167 -9.96 -17.01 -25.89
C PHE A 167 -8.99 -18.17 -26.10
N GLU A 168 -9.46 -19.30 -26.62
CA GLU A 168 -8.60 -20.43 -26.90
C GLU A 168 -7.58 -20.11 -28.00
N LYS A 169 -8.00 -19.44 -29.09
CA LYS A 169 -7.08 -18.93 -30.11
C LYS A 169 -6.00 -18.01 -29.51
N LEU A 170 -6.40 -17.08 -28.65
CA LEU A 170 -5.46 -16.16 -27.99
C LEU A 170 -4.47 -16.86 -27.07
N LYS A 171 -4.91 -17.90 -26.33
CA LYS A 171 -4.00 -18.70 -25.48
C LYS A 171 -2.97 -19.44 -26.33
N VAL A 172 -3.38 -20.05 -27.44
CA VAL A 172 -2.46 -20.71 -28.36
C VAL A 172 -1.40 -19.73 -28.89
N MET A 173 -1.82 -18.51 -29.27
CA MET A 173 -0.88 -17.47 -29.70
C MET A 173 0.09 -17.05 -28.58
N ARG A 174 -0.40 -16.95 -27.34
CA ARG A 174 0.43 -16.60 -26.17
C ARG A 174 1.46 -17.67 -25.89
N ASP A 175 1.06 -18.93 -25.94
CA ASP A 175 1.95 -20.06 -25.67
C ASP A 175 3.01 -20.18 -26.78
N ALA A 176 2.64 -19.94 -28.04
CA ALA A 176 3.60 -19.83 -29.14
C ALA A 176 4.61 -18.67 -28.97
N LEU A 177 4.16 -17.52 -28.44
CA LEU A 177 5.06 -16.40 -28.12
C LEU A 177 6.03 -16.77 -26.98
N ASN A 178 5.54 -17.46 -25.96
CA ASN A 178 6.36 -17.93 -24.84
C ASN A 178 7.42 -18.94 -25.30
N GLU A 179 7.09 -19.85 -26.21
CA GLU A 179 8.06 -20.79 -26.78
C GLU A 179 9.13 -20.08 -27.63
N LYS A 180 8.75 -19.07 -28.43
CA LYS A 180 9.74 -18.22 -29.14
C LYS A 180 10.67 -17.52 -28.16
N TYR A 181 10.12 -16.99 -27.07
CA TYR A 181 10.90 -16.32 -26.03
C TYR A 181 11.90 -17.26 -25.34
N LYS A 182 11.50 -18.49 -25.03
CA LYS A 182 12.40 -19.53 -24.48
C LYS A 182 13.52 -19.85 -25.47
N ALA A 183 13.18 -20.11 -26.73
CA ALA A 183 14.17 -20.42 -27.77
C ALA A 183 15.16 -19.27 -28.03
N GLU A 184 14.72 -18.01 -27.96
CA GLU A 184 15.60 -16.84 -28.01
C GLU A 184 16.50 -16.76 -26.76
N SER A 185 15.94 -17.01 -25.58
CA SER A 185 16.69 -17.04 -24.32
C SER A 185 17.80 -18.11 -24.34
N GLU A 186 17.51 -19.32 -24.79
CA GLU A 186 18.51 -20.40 -24.93
C GLU A 186 19.68 -20.01 -25.84
N LYS A 187 19.38 -19.36 -26.98
CA LYS A 187 20.41 -18.83 -27.89
C LYS A 187 21.27 -17.76 -27.21
N HIS A 188 20.64 -16.90 -26.41
CA HIS A 188 21.36 -15.91 -25.64
C HIS A 188 22.22 -16.56 -24.55
N VAL A 189 21.70 -17.53 -23.81
CA VAL A 189 22.45 -18.30 -22.80
C VAL A 189 23.68 -18.94 -23.43
N ALA A 190 23.55 -19.60 -24.58
CA ALA A 190 24.68 -20.19 -25.30
C ALA A 190 25.72 -19.13 -25.66
N ARG A 191 25.30 -18.02 -26.28
CA ARG A 191 26.18 -16.92 -26.71
C ARG A 191 26.93 -16.28 -25.54
N PHE A 192 26.23 -15.96 -24.44
CA PHE A 192 26.85 -15.37 -23.25
C PHE A 192 27.70 -16.39 -22.48
N GLY A 193 27.29 -17.66 -22.47
CA GLY A 193 28.06 -18.77 -21.90
C GLY A 193 29.41 -18.97 -22.59
N GLU A 194 29.47 -18.88 -23.92
CA GLU A 194 30.73 -18.93 -24.68
C GLU A 194 31.65 -17.75 -24.32
N MET A 195 31.13 -16.52 -24.32
CA MET A 195 31.91 -15.33 -23.93
C MET A 195 32.44 -15.41 -22.50
N LEU A 196 31.64 -15.93 -21.57
CA LEU A 196 32.04 -16.12 -20.19
C LEU A 196 33.09 -17.22 -20.03
N THR A 197 32.97 -18.31 -20.79
CA THR A 197 33.95 -19.40 -20.77
C THR A 197 35.33 -18.91 -21.24
N GLU A 198 35.38 -18.08 -22.28
CA GLU A 198 36.63 -17.48 -22.77
C GLU A 198 37.24 -16.50 -21.74
N ALA A 199 36.39 -15.70 -21.07
CA ALA A 199 36.84 -14.83 -19.99
C ALA A 199 37.37 -15.63 -18.79
N GLU A 200 36.66 -16.68 -18.36
CA GLU A 200 37.06 -17.59 -17.28
C GLU A 200 38.39 -18.28 -17.56
N LYS A 201 38.62 -18.71 -18.81
CA LYS A 201 39.90 -19.26 -19.25
C LYS A 201 41.04 -18.23 -19.17
N SER A 202 40.80 -17.00 -19.63
CA SER A 202 41.81 -15.93 -19.53
C SER A 202 42.13 -15.55 -18.08
N ILE A 203 41.15 -15.67 -17.18
CA ILE A 203 41.32 -15.46 -15.73
C ILE A 203 42.21 -16.55 -15.13
N SER A 204 41.94 -17.82 -15.45
CA SER A 204 42.70 -18.95 -14.90
C SER A 204 44.14 -19.00 -15.42
N GLU A 205 44.36 -18.59 -16.67
CA GLU A 205 45.69 -18.44 -17.26
C GLU A 205 46.44 -17.20 -16.74
N GLY A 206 45.76 -16.29 -16.02
CA GLY A 206 46.36 -15.09 -15.43
C GLY A 206 46.83 -14.04 -16.46
N THR A 207 46.42 -14.16 -17.73
CA THR A 207 46.88 -13.26 -18.80
C THR A 207 45.89 -12.11 -19.02
N HIS A 208 46.42 -10.91 -19.34
CA HIS A 208 45.62 -9.75 -19.77
C HIS A 208 44.43 -9.37 -18.85
N LEU A 209 44.57 -9.51 -17.52
CA LEU A 209 43.49 -9.33 -16.53
C LEU A 209 42.73 -7.99 -16.64
N ASN A 210 43.40 -6.90 -17.00
CA ASN A 210 42.76 -5.60 -17.23
C ASN A 210 41.86 -5.59 -18.47
N LYS A 211 42.28 -6.28 -19.54
CA LYS A 211 41.46 -6.47 -20.74
C LYS A 211 40.24 -7.34 -20.40
N VAL A 212 40.44 -8.47 -19.71
CA VAL A 212 39.36 -9.37 -19.29
C VAL A 212 38.34 -8.65 -18.40
N PHE A 213 38.80 -7.79 -17.49
CA PHE A 213 37.89 -6.98 -16.66
C PHE A 213 37.00 -6.03 -17.47
N ASN A 214 37.57 -5.42 -18.52
CA ASN A 214 36.81 -4.55 -19.44
C ASN A 214 35.87 -5.37 -20.33
N ASP A 215 36.31 -6.53 -20.80
CA ASP A 215 35.49 -7.47 -21.59
C ASP A 215 34.28 -7.96 -20.74
N LEU A 216 34.47 -8.29 -19.46
CA LEU A 216 33.37 -8.62 -18.54
C LEU A 216 32.40 -7.46 -18.33
N ARG A 217 32.89 -6.21 -18.27
CA ARG A 217 32.02 -5.01 -18.21
C ARG A 217 31.20 -4.86 -19.48
N GLU A 218 31.79 -5.15 -20.63
CA GLU A 218 31.07 -5.12 -21.90
C GLU A 218 30.02 -6.24 -21.98
N ILE A 219 30.37 -7.45 -21.54
CA ILE A 219 29.45 -8.59 -21.41
C ILE A 219 28.28 -8.22 -20.48
N GLN A 220 28.54 -7.62 -19.31
CA GLN A 220 27.50 -7.18 -18.39
C GLN A 220 26.57 -6.13 -19.02
N ARG A 221 27.13 -5.14 -19.74
CA ARG A 221 26.32 -4.13 -20.46
C ARG A 221 25.43 -4.79 -21.53
N LYS A 222 26.00 -5.71 -22.32
CA LYS A 222 25.24 -6.46 -23.34
C LYS A 222 24.17 -7.34 -22.71
N PHE A 223 24.47 -8.00 -21.59
CA PHE A 223 23.56 -8.86 -20.85
C PHE A 223 22.32 -8.09 -20.36
N HIS A 224 22.49 -6.88 -19.83
CA HIS A 224 21.36 -6.05 -19.38
C HIS A 224 20.43 -5.60 -20.51
N ASN A 225 20.91 -5.56 -21.75
CA ASN A 225 20.13 -5.14 -22.92
C ASN A 225 19.41 -6.30 -23.63
N VAL A 226 19.64 -7.54 -23.19
CA VAL A 226 19.09 -8.75 -23.80
C VAL A 226 18.01 -9.34 -22.90
N LYS A 227 16.94 -9.85 -23.52
CA LYS A 227 15.84 -10.49 -22.79
C LYS A 227 16.14 -11.97 -22.58
N PHE A 228 15.89 -12.44 -21.37
CA PHE A 228 16.06 -13.83 -20.96
C PHE A 228 14.84 -14.31 -20.19
N THR A 229 14.63 -15.63 -20.13
CA THR A 229 13.81 -16.19 -19.06
C THR A 229 14.41 -15.82 -17.70
N LYS A 230 13.58 -15.82 -16.66
CA LYS A 230 14.05 -15.45 -15.32
C LYS A 230 15.20 -16.36 -14.85
N GLU A 231 15.04 -17.66 -15.06
CA GLU A 231 16.03 -18.68 -14.66
C GLU A 231 17.34 -18.51 -15.42
N ASP A 232 17.27 -18.33 -16.74
CA ASP A 232 18.44 -18.11 -17.59
C ASP A 232 19.19 -16.82 -17.23
N ARG A 233 18.44 -15.76 -16.91
CA ARG A 233 18.99 -14.48 -16.47
C ARG A 233 19.81 -14.67 -15.19
N ASP A 234 19.23 -15.34 -14.20
CA ASP A 234 19.87 -15.55 -12.90
C ASP A 234 21.12 -16.44 -13.05
N ALA A 235 21.07 -17.47 -13.91
CA ALA A 235 22.21 -18.33 -14.22
C ALA A 235 23.39 -17.57 -14.85
N ILE A 236 23.13 -16.72 -15.85
CA ILE A 236 24.20 -15.93 -16.49
C ILE A 236 24.71 -14.83 -15.55
N TYR A 237 23.82 -14.18 -14.79
CA TYR A 237 24.19 -13.13 -13.85
C TYR A 237 25.13 -13.64 -12.75
N THR A 238 24.82 -14.79 -12.15
CA THR A 238 25.66 -15.42 -11.12
C THR A 238 27.04 -15.79 -11.68
N ARG A 239 27.11 -16.24 -12.93
CA ARG A 239 28.37 -16.54 -13.61
C ARG A 239 29.20 -15.28 -13.90
N ILE A 240 28.57 -14.19 -14.34
CA ILE A 240 29.23 -12.87 -14.50
C ILE A 240 29.82 -12.40 -13.16
N ASP A 241 29.05 -12.47 -12.07
CA ASP A 241 29.49 -12.05 -10.74
C ASP A 241 30.68 -12.89 -10.23
N ALA A 242 30.61 -14.22 -10.42
CA ALA A 242 31.69 -15.14 -10.09
C ALA A 242 32.97 -14.81 -10.88
N ALA A 243 32.87 -14.56 -12.20
CA ALA A 243 34.02 -14.18 -13.03
C ALA A 243 34.64 -12.86 -12.57
N PHE A 244 33.84 -11.85 -12.19
CA PHE A 244 34.36 -10.59 -11.64
C PHE A 244 35.09 -10.77 -10.31
N LYS A 245 34.59 -11.64 -9.42
CA LYS A 245 35.28 -11.99 -8.17
C LYS A 245 36.63 -12.65 -8.45
N ALA A 246 36.66 -13.61 -9.36
CA ALA A 246 37.88 -14.30 -9.75
C ALA A 246 38.92 -13.36 -10.38
N VAL A 247 38.53 -12.47 -11.31
CA VAL A 247 39.46 -11.45 -11.87
C VAL A 247 40.03 -10.57 -10.76
N LYS A 248 39.19 -10.12 -9.82
CA LYS A 248 39.62 -9.22 -8.74
C LYS A 248 40.63 -9.91 -7.84
N GLU A 249 40.38 -11.15 -7.46
CA GLU A 249 41.29 -11.96 -6.62
C GLU A 249 42.66 -12.08 -7.29
N VAL A 250 42.70 -12.50 -8.56
CA VAL A 250 43.94 -12.66 -9.33
C VAL A 250 44.64 -11.32 -9.57
N ARG A 251 43.91 -10.24 -9.88
CA ARG A 251 44.46 -8.88 -10.06
C ARG A 251 44.98 -8.27 -8.75
N SER A 252 44.42 -8.68 -7.61
CA SER A 252 44.77 -8.17 -6.28
C SER A 252 45.90 -8.95 -5.61
N GLY A 253 46.46 -9.97 -6.27
CA GLY A 253 47.55 -10.80 -5.76
C GLY A 253 48.85 -10.02 -5.53
N GLY A 254 48.93 -9.31 -4.40
CA GLY A 254 50.16 -8.67 -3.93
C GLY A 254 50.05 -7.40 -3.09
N SER A 255 48.87 -6.86 -2.74
CA SER A 255 48.83 -5.79 -1.73
C SER A 255 47.46 -5.60 -1.07
N SER A 256 47.44 -5.81 0.26
CA SER A 256 46.37 -5.56 1.23
C SER A 256 45.05 -6.31 0.96
N GLY A 257 44.61 -7.28 1.76
CA GLY A 257 44.61 -7.28 3.22
C GLY A 257 43.47 -6.41 3.74
N SER A 258 42.25 -6.98 3.81
CA SER A 258 41.25 -6.75 4.88
C SER A 258 39.86 -7.18 4.42
N ALA A 259 39.42 -8.34 4.88
CA ALA A 259 38.00 -8.64 5.10
C ALA A 259 37.88 -9.77 6.12
N GLY A 260 37.57 -9.41 7.36
CA GLY A 260 37.10 -10.38 8.36
C GLY A 260 37.76 -10.32 9.73
N GLU A 261 38.09 -9.13 10.26
CA GLU A 261 38.38 -9.00 11.69
C GLU A 261 37.09 -8.61 12.43
N GLY A 262 36.40 -9.62 12.96
CA GLY A 262 35.35 -9.48 13.96
C GLY A 262 35.96 -9.02 15.29
N GLY A 263 36.39 -7.76 15.32
CA GLY A 263 36.92 -7.09 16.50
C GLY A 263 35.82 -6.76 17.50
N LYS A 264 35.68 -7.63 18.50
CA LYS A 264 34.96 -7.36 19.74
C LYS A 264 35.73 -6.30 20.54
N GLY A 265 35.54 -5.03 20.18
CA GLY A 265 36.17 -3.87 20.81
C GLY A 265 35.28 -3.26 21.89
N GLY A 266 35.72 -3.31 23.14
CA GLY A 266 35.07 -2.64 24.27
C GLY A 266 34.99 -1.13 24.04
N GLY A 267 33.80 -0.65 23.72
CA GLY A 267 33.53 0.78 23.56
C GLY A 267 33.44 1.49 24.91
N GLY A 268 34.37 2.41 25.14
CA GLY A 268 34.17 3.51 26.09
C GLY A 268 32.85 4.25 25.86
N ALA A 269 32.47 5.14 26.77
CA ALA A 269 31.15 5.79 26.78
C ALA A 269 30.71 6.38 25.41
N VAL A 270 31.66 6.89 24.62
CA VAL A 270 31.45 7.47 23.28
C VAL A 270 30.93 6.45 22.25
N GLY A 271 31.59 5.30 22.07
CA GLY A 271 31.22 4.32 21.03
C GLY A 271 29.84 3.66 21.27
N ARG A 272 29.37 3.65 22.52
CA ARG A 272 28.02 3.21 22.88
C ARG A 272 26.95 4.24 22.52
N SER A 273 27.25 5.54 22.56
CA SER A 273 26.31 6.60 22.17
C SER A 273 26.21 6.69 20.64
N GLU A 274 27.31 6.51 19.92
CA GLU A 274 27.35 6.46 18.45
C GLU A 274 26.59 5.25 17.87
N SER A 275 26.78 4.06 18.44
CA SER A 275 26.05 2.86 18.01
C SER A 275 24.53 3.00 18.24
N ARG A 276 24.12 3.70 19.31
CA ARG A 276 22.70 4.02 19.57
C ARG A 276 22.14 5.02 18.57
N LEU A 277 22.90 6.06 18.24
CA LEU A 277 22.53 7.05 17.22
C LEU A 277 22.33 6.38 15.86
N GLN A 278 23.25 5.50 15.45
CA GLN A 278 23.14 4.76 14.20
C GLN A 278 21.92 3.82 14.19
N GLY A 279 21.60 3.18 15.33
CA GLY A 279 20.39 2.37 15.48
C GLY A 279 19.11 3.19 15.37
N LEU A 280 19.10 4.39 15.98
CA LEU A 280 17.98 5.33 15.93
C LEU A 280 17.73 5.85 14.51
N LEU A 281 18.79 6.22 13.78
CA LEU A 281 18.67 6.65 12.38
C LEU A 281 18.04 5.57 11.49
N LYS A 282 18.48 4.31 11.63
CA LYS A 282 17.87 3.18 10.90
C LYS A 282 16.40 2.97 11.28
N ALA A 283 16.02 3.22 12.53
CA ALA A 283 14.62 3.15 12.96
C ALA A 283 13.79 4.28 12.37
N MET A 284 14.33 5.51 12.32
CA MET A 284 13.73 6.66 11.67
C MET A 284 13.52 6.44 10.17
N ASP A 285 14.49 5.89 9.45
CA ASP A 285 14.37 5.62 8.01
C ASP A 285 13.27 4.60 7.70
N ARG A 286 13.14 3.56 8.53
CA ARG A 286 12.03 2.59 8.43
C ARG A 286 10.69 3.24 8.74
N MET A 287 10.64 4.18 9.67
CA MET A 287 9.43 4.92 10.01
C MET A 287 9.02 5.87 8.88
N LYS A 288 9.96 6.63 8.30
CA LYS A 288 9.75 7.47 7.11
C LYS A 288 9.23 6.66 5.92
N SER A 289 9.85 5.51 5.64
CA SER A 289 9.39 4.58 4.60
C SER A 289 8.02 3.96 4.91
N GLY A 290 7.68 3.81 6.19
CA GLY A 290 6.38 3.33 6.65
C GLY A 290 5.28 4.39 6.59
N ILE A 291 5.62 5.67 6.68
CA ILE A 291 4.71 6.81 6.50
C ILE A 291 4.46 7.02 5.00
N GLY A 292 5.51 7.01 4.16
CA GLY A 292 5.35 7.17 2.72
C GLY A 292 4.42 6.15 2.07
N ARG A 293 4.48 4.88 2.50
CA ARG A 293 3.52 3.84 2.06
C ARG A 293 2.09 4.13 2.49
N ASP A 294 1.89 4.60 3.73
CA ASP A 294 0.56 4.96 4.21
C ASP A 294 -0.01 6.20 3.48
N GLU A 295 0.85 7.16 3.12
CA GLU A 295 0.44 8.34 2.32
C GLU A 295 0.04 7.96 0.89
N GLU A 296 0.72 6.98 0.28
CA GLU A 296 0.34 6.42 -1.01
C GLU A 296 -1.01 5.70 -0.93
N ASP A 297 -1.23 4.88 0.10
CA ASP A 297 -2.52 4.22 0.37
C ASP A 297 -3.65 5.25 0.59
N LEU A 298 -3.38 6.33 1.31
CA LEU A 298 -4.31 7.44 1.54
C LEU A 298 -4.69 8.13 0.24
N LYS A 299 -3.71 8.45 -0.62
CA LYS A 299 -3.96 9.05 -1.95
C LYS A 299 -4.77 8.10 -2.84
N PHE A 300 -4.52 6.80 -2.74
CA PHE A 300 -5.24 5.78 -3.51
C PHE A 300 -6.71 5.67 -3.11
N GLU A 301 -7.01 5.60 -1.80
CA GLU A 301 -8.40 5.52 -1.33
C GLU A 301 -9.17 6.82 -1.58
N ARG A 302 -8.55 8.00 -1.41
CA ARG A 302 -9.19 9.29 -1.74
C ARG A 302 -9.62 9.36 -3.21
N LYS A 303 -8.75 8.97 -4.15
CA LYS A 303 -9.08 8.89 -5.59
C LYS A 303 -10.22 7.92 -5.91
N ARG A 304 -10.43 6.89 -5.08
CA ARG A 304 -11.51 5.92 -5.26
C ARG A 304 -12.82 6.37 -4.62
N ILE A 305 -12.78 7.12 -3.52
CA ILE A 305 -13.97 7.76 -2.94
C ILE A 305 -14.64 8.68 -3.97
N GLU A 306 -13.85 9.44 -4.73
CA GLU A 306 -14.33 10.32 -5.81
C GLU A 306 -15.01 9.54 -6.95
N LYS A 307 -14.60 8.30 -7.21
CA LYS A 307 -15.09 7.45 -8.30
C LYS A 307 -16.16 6.45 -7.89
N SER A 308 -16.46 6.31 -6.60
CA SER A 308 -17.45 5.34 -6.11
C SER A 308 -18.86 5.92 -6.21
N GLU A 309 -19.82 5.15 -6.71
CA GLU A 309 -21.21 5.60 -6.92
C GLU A 309 -22.14 5.24 -5.74
N GLY A 310 -21.78 4.25 -4.91
CA GLY A 310 -22.60 3.79 -3.79
C GLY A 310 -22.31 4.50 -2.45
N GLN A 311 -23.37 4.84 -1.70
CA GLN A 311 -23.28 5.50 -0.37
C GLN A 311 -22.52 4.64 0.66
N LEU A 312 -22.75 3.33 0.68
CA LEU A 312 -22.11 2.40 1.62
C LEU A 312 -20.63 2.16 1.28
N GLU A 313 -20.28 2.14 0.00
CA GLU A 313 -18.88 2.05 -0.45
C GLU A 313 -18.08 3.31 -0.06
N LYS A 314 -18.69 4.50 -0.20
CA LYS A 314 -18.09 5.76 0.27
C LYS A 314 -17.84 5.75 1.78
N GLN A 315 -18.79 5.27 2.58
CA GLN A 315 -18.64 5.17 4.04
C GLN A 315 -17.52 4.20 4.45
N ILE A 316 -17.42 3.02 3.83
CA ILE A 316 -16.34 2.05 4.10
C ILE A 316 -14.98 2.66 3.75
N ARG A 317 -14.87 3.35 2.62
CA ARG A 317 -13.61 4.00 2.22
C ARG A 317 -13.26 5.19 3.12
N GLN A 318 -14.23 6.01 3.54
CA GLN A 318 -14.00 7.08 4.51
C GLN A 318 -13.47 6.54 5.85
N ALA A 319 -14.04 5.44 6.35
CA ALA A 319 -13.54 4.77 7.55
C ALA A 319 -12.09 4.29 7.38
N LYS A 320 -11.73 3.73 6.22
CA LYS A 320 -10.35 3.34 5.91
C LYS A 320 -9.40 4.54 5.85
N VAL A 321 -9.82 5.66 5.25
CA VAL A 321 -9.02 6.90 5.22
C VAL A 321 -8.74 7.39 6.64
N LEU A 322 -9.74 7.44 7.52
CA LEU A 322 -9.55 7.83 8.93
C LEU A 322 -8.61 6.87 9.68
N MET A 323 -8.66 5.57 9.39
CA MET A 323 -7.73 4.59 9.96
C MET A 323 -6.29 4.79 9.47
N ILE A 324 -6.10 5.15 8.19
CA ILE A 324 -4.77 5.42 7.64
C ILE A 324 -4.22 6.75 8.18
N GLU A 325 -5.05 7.79 8.26
CA GLU A 325 -4.69 9.10 8.83
C GLU A 325 -4.26 8.99 10.30
N SER A 326 -5.01 8.25 11.13
CA SER A 326 -4.62 8.00 12.52
C SER A 326 -3.31 7.20 12.64
N ARG A 327 -3.07 6.24 11.74
CA ARG A 327 -1.80 5.50 11.67
C ARG A 327 -0.63 6.39 11.26
N ILE A 328 -0.80 7.27 10.27
CA ILE A 328 0.20 8.25 9.85
C ILE A 328 0.51 9.20 11.01
N ALA A 329 -0.51 9.78 11.65
CA ALA A 329 -0.33 10.69 12.78
C ALA A 329 0.42 10.03 13.94
N SER A 330 0.10 8.77 14.26
CA SER A 330 0.82 8.01 15.30
C SER A 330 2.28 7.75 14.93
N LYS A 331 2.56 7.43 13.66
CA LYS A 331 3.93 7.24 13.16
C LYS A 331 4.71 8.56 13.13
N GLN A 332 4.07 9.66 12.75
CA GLN A 332 4.68 10.99 12.73
C GLN A 332 5.05 11.45 14.14
N ALA A 333 4.13 11.33 15.11
CA ALA A 333 4.43 11.65 16.51
C ALA A 333 5.61 10.84 17.07
N LYS A 334 5.70 9.55 16.73
CA LYS A 334 6.85 8.70 17.11
C LYS A 334 8.14 9.14 16.42
N LEU A 335 8.05 9.58 15.18
CA LEU A 335 9.19 10.09 14.43
C LEU A 335 9.70 11.39 15.04
N ASP A 336 8.82 12.31 15.41
CA ASP A 336 9.17 13.57 16.06
C ASP A 336 9.84 13.32 17.43
N ASP A 337 9.39 12.34 18.20
CA ASP A 337 10.02 11.94 19.45
C ASP A 337 11.38 11.25 19.26
N MET A 338 11.54 10.47 18.18
CA MET A 338 12.85 9.95 17.77
C MET A 338 13.81 11.08 17.36
N GLU A 339 13.32 12.12 16.69
CA GLU A 339 14.13 13.29 16.30
C GLU A 339 14.62 14.07 17.53
N LYS A 340 13.79 14.24 18.55
CA LYS A 340 14.22 14.80 19.85
C LYS A 340 15.29 13.93 20.52
N THR A 341 15.10 12.60 20.50
CA THR A 341 16.06 11.66 21.08
C THR A 341 17.39 11.67 20.33
N LYS A 342 17.34 11.85 19.00
CA LYS A 342 18.51 12.01 18.14
C LYS A 342 19.32 13.23 18.55
N ALA A 343 18.67 14.39 18.70
CA ALA A 343 19.33 15.62 19.15
C ALA A 343 20.01 15.44 20.53
N MET A 344 19.32 14.79 21.48
CA MET A 344 19.90 14.52 22.81
C MET A 344 21.11 13.56 22.77
N LEU A 345 21.11 12.58 21.86
CA LEU A 345 22.25 11.67 21.67
C LEU A 345 23.43 12.36 20.99
N GLU A 346 23.17 13.21 20.00
CA GLU A 346 24.20 14.02 19.33
C GLU A 346 24.87 14.97 20.33
N ASP A 347 24.10 15.70 21.13
CA ASP A 347 24.63 16.57 22.21
C ASP A 347 25.47 15.79 23.23
N LYS A 348 25.07 14.56 23.53
CA LYS A 348 25.79 13.69 24.47
C LYS A 348 27.10 13.18 23.89
N ILE A 349 27.13 12.83 22.60
CA ILE A 349 28.35 12.43 21.89
C ILE A 349 29.34 13.59 21.85
N VAL A 350 28.88 14.82 21.59
CA VAL A 350 29.74 16.01 21.62
C VAL A 350 30.36 16.19 23.02
N LYS A 351 29.55 16.14 24.07
CA LYS A 351 30.04 16.27 25.46
C LYS A 351 30.98 15.14 25.88
N ASP A 352 30.70 13.90 25.46
CA ASP A 352 31.55 12.74 25.77
C ASP A 352 32.89 12.82 25.02
N ASN A 353 32.89 13.32 23.78
CA ASN A 353 34.11 13.59 23.00
C ASN A 353 34.94 14.72 23.58
N GLU A 354 34.33 15.82 24.02
CA GLU A 354 35.02 16.92 24.70
C GLU A 354 35.67 16.48 26.02
N ARG A 355 34.98 15.64 26.80
CA ARG A 355 35.53 15.07 28.04
C ARG A 355 36.68 14.11 27.75
N ALA A 356 36.51 13.22 26.78
CA ALA A 356 37.58 12.32 26.34
C ALA A 356 38.81 13.10 25.86
N ALA A 357 38.63 14.20 25.13
CA ALA A 357 39.72 15.07 24.70
C ALA A 357 40.41 15.79 25.87
N LYS A 358 39.64 16.28 26.86
CA LYS A 358 40.19 16.91 28.08
C LYS A 358 40.99 15.92 28.93
N ASP A 359 40.48 14.70 29.08
CA ASP A 359 41.16 13.64 29.84
C ASP A 359 42.41 13.14 29.12
N ALA A 360 42.38 13.04 27.78
CA ALA A 360 43.55 12.74 26.96
C ALA A 360 44.64 13.83 27.07
N LYS A 361 44.26 15.12 27.07
CA LYS A 361 45.20 16.24 27.30
C LYS A 361 45.84 16.18 28.68
N LYS A 362 45.04 15.96 29.74
CA LYS A 362 45.56 15.82 31.11
C LYS A 362 46.45 14.58 31.29
N ALA A 363 46.13 13.47 30.62
CA ALA A 363 46.98 12.27 30.63
C ALA A 363 48.30 12.53 29.91
N ALA A 364 48.30 13.24 28.78
CA ALA A 364 49.50 13.65 28.07
C ALA A 364 50.37 14.62 28.89
N GLU A 365 49.76 15.59 29.58
CA GLU A 365 50.47 16.50 30.50
C GLU A 365 51.08 15.77 31.69
N ARG A 366 50.36 14.81 32.30
CA ARG A 366 50.90 13.97 33.38
C ARG A 366 52.03 13.08 32.90
N ALA A 367 51.90 12.46 31.73
CA ALA A 367 52.95 11.66 31.13
C ALA A 367 54.18 12.51 30.78
N ALA A 368 53.99 13.73 30.27
CA ALA A 368 55.07 14.68 30.02
C ALA A 368 55.74 15.17 31.32
N ALA A 369 54.97 15.41 32.38
CA ALA A 369 55.48 15.79 33.69
C ALA A 369 56.23 14.64 34.38
N GLU A 370 55.78 13.40 34.26
CA GLU A 370 56.50 12.21 34.74
C GLU A 370 57.77 11.95 33.93
N ALA A 371 57.73 12.13 32.60
CA ALA A 371 58.90 12.06 31.74
C ALA A 371 59.92 13.17 32.04
N ALA A 372 59.47 14.40 32.34
CA ALA A 372 60.33 15.50 32.77
C ALA A 372 60.93 15.25 34.16
N LYS A 373 60.14 14.74 35.12
CA LYS A 373 60.64 14.30 36.43
C LYS A 373 61.67 13.18 36.31
N ALA A 374 61.46 12.21 35.41
CA ALA A 374 62.42 11.16 35.13
C ALA A 374 63.73 11.69 34.52
N LYS A 375 63.64 12.70 33.63
CA LYS A 375 64.82 13.39 33.07
C LYS A 375 65.57 14.22 34.12
N ILE A 376 64.86 14.95 34.98
CA ILE A 376 65.46 15.72 36.08
C ILE A 376 66.09 14.78 37.12
N ALA A 377 65.47 13.64 37.44
CA ALA A 377 66.05 12.63 38.32
C ALA A 377 67.33 12.00 37.72
N ALA A 378 67.37 11.81 36.39
CA ALA A 378 68.57 11.35 35.69
C ALA A 378 69.68 12.42 35.61
N GLU A 379 69.33 13.70 35.48
CA GLU A 379 70.31 14.80 35.57
C GLU A 379 70.86 14.97 36.99
N ILE A 380 70.02 14.87 38.02
CA ILE A 380 70.42 14.94 39.43
C ILE A 380 71.35 13.77 39.81
N SER A 381 71.14 12.57 39.25
CA SER A 381 72.06 11.44 39.49
C SER A 381 73.39 11.57 38.73
N SER A 382 73.48 12.45 37.72
CA SER A 382 74.70 12.73 36.95
C SER A 382 75.49 13.96 37.43
N ARG A 383 74.96 14.71 38.40
CA ARG A 383 75.61 15.88 38.99
C ARG A 383 76.31 15.45 40.28
N GLU A 384 77.63 15.46 40.31
CA GLU A 384 78.40 15.22 41.54
C GLU A 384 78.17 16.40 42.51
N VAL A 385 77.35 16.17 43.53
CA VAL A 385 77.09 17.12 44.61
C VAL A 385 78.11 16.87 45.72
N SER A 386 78.94 17.87 46.03
CA SER A 386 79.89 17.83 47.14
C SER A 386 79.17 17.85 48.50
N ALA A 387 79.81 17.31 49.55
CA ALA A 387 79.20 16.98 50.84
C ALA A 387 78.51 18.15 51.60
N GLU A 388 78.70 19.41 51.21
CA GLU A 388 78.01 20.56 51.84
C GLU A 388 76.57 20.80 51.33
N GLU A 389 76.22 20.34 50.13
CA GLU A 389 74.89 20.58 49.55
C GLU A 389 73.85 19.49 49.93
N ALA A 390 74.31 18.29 50.26
CA ALA A 390 73.47 17.21 50.79
C ALA A 390 72.86 17.58 52.16
N ALA A 391 73.61 18.27 53.02
CA ALA A 391 73.14 18.70 54.34
C ALA A 391 72.06 19.80 54.27
N LYS A 392 72.03 20.61 53.19
CA LYS A 392 71.02 21.66 53.01
C LYS A 392 69.68 21.12 52.49
N LEU A 393 69.70 20.02 51.73
CA LEU A 393 68.49 19.37 51.21
C LEU A 393 67.76 18.58 52.30
N GLU A 394 68.48 17.94 53.23
CA GLU A 394 67.87 17.29 54.41
C GLU A 394 67.21 18.29 55.36
N ALA A 395 67.82 19.47 55.56
CA ALA A 395 67.23 20.54 56.37
C ALA A 395 65.95 21.12 55.75
N ALA A 396 65.88 21.21 54.42
CA ALA A 396 64.68 21.69 53.71
C ALA A 396 63.53 20.67 53.70
N ALA A 397 63.85 19.36 53.62
CA ALA A 397 62.85 18.29 53.69
C ALA A 397 62.19 18.21 55.09
N ALA A 398 62.95 18.49 56.16
CA ALA A 398 62.42 18.54 57.52
C ALA A 398 61.42 19.70 57.73
N ALA A 399 61.64 20.87 57.12
CA ALA A 399 60.78 22.05 57.28
C ALA A 399 59.38 21.92 56.65
N ILE A 400 59.22 21.08 55.61
CA ILE A 400 57.93 20.87 54.92
C ILE A 400 57.02 19.90 55.71
N VAL A 401 57.61 18.95 56.45
CA VAL A 401 56.86 18.00 57.29
C VAL A 401 56.28 18.69 58.52
N GLU A 402 56.98 19.69 59.07
CA GLU A 402 56.57 20.42 60.27
C GLU A 402 55.40 21.40 60.02
N GLY A 403 55.23 21.89 58.79
CA GLY A 403 54.14 22.82 58.42
C GLY A 403 52.74 22.19 58.32
N LYS A 404 52.63 20.85 58.29
CA LYS A 404 51.36 20.14 58.04
C LYS A 404 50.62 19.68 59.32
N GLN A 405 51.18 19.91 60.51
CA GLN A 405 50.66 19.41 61.79
C GLN A 405 49.99 20.45 62.70
N LYS A 406 49.75 21.69 62.26
CA LYS A 406 49.29 22.78 63.16
C LYS A 406 47.86 23.33 62.95
N SER A 407 46.91 22.49 62.53
CA SER A 407 45.49 22.87 62.63
C SER A 407 44.55 21.67 62.77
N LYS A 408 44.47 21.10 63.98
CA LYS A 408 43.31 20.32 64.43
C LYS A 408 43.27 20.24 65.97
N GLU A 409 42.04 20.16 66.51
CA GLU A 409 41.58 20.06 67.93
C GLU A 409 41.19 21.42 68.59
N GLU A 410 40.01 21.66 69.21
CA GLU A 410 38.86 20.83 69.67
C GLU A 410 37.69 21.75 70.25
N PRO A 411 36.70 21.36 71.11
CA PRO A 411 35.31 20.91 70.84
C PRO A 411 34.17 21.59 71.71
N ALA A 412 32.92 21.08 71.70
CA ALA A 412 32.08 20.80 72.90
C ALA A 412 30.70 20.12 72.58
N SER A 413 30.29 19.21 73.49
CA SER A 413 29.16 18.23 73.53
C SER A 413 27.90 18.81 74.27
N PRO A 414 26.79 18.11 74.73
CA PRO A 414 26.58 16.66 74.98
C PRO A 414 25.16 16.00 74.78
N ALA A 415 25.21 14.65 74.82
CA ALA A 415 24.29 13.50 75.10
C ALA A 415 22.88 13.65 75.79
N PRO A 416 22.08 12.58 76.12
CA PRO A 416 22.12 11.13 75.77
C PRO A 416 20.74 10.37 75.55
N ALA A 417 20.81 9.07 75.16
CA ALA A 417 19.92 7.90 75.44
C ALA A 417 18.45 7.88 74.89
N ALA A 418 17.75 6.78 74.52
CA ALA A 418 17.89 5.32 74.69
C ALA A 418 16.95 4.53 73.72
N THR A 419 17.23 3.21 73.60
CA THR A 419 16.32 2.06 73.43
C THR A 419 15.78 1.59 72.07
N VAL A 420 15.90 0.28 71.92
CA VAL A 420 15.43 -0.68 70.92
C VAL A 420 14.25 -1.45 71.53
N GLU A 421 13.26 -1.82 70.72
CA GLU A 421 12.54 -3.12 70.69
C GLU A 421 11.09 -3.02 70.17
N SER A 422 10.72 -4.12 69.52
CA SER A 422 9.45 -4.55 68.93
C SER A 422 8.27 -4.68 69.89
N GLY A 423 7.04 -4.71 69.34
CA GLY A 423 5.94 -5.48 69.96
C GLY A 423 4.49 -5.06 69.65
N ALA A 424 3.89 -5.76 68.68
CA ALA A 424 2.53 -6.36 68.67
C ALA A 424 1.25 -5.55 69.02
N ALA A 425 0.22 -5.64 68.14
CA ALA A 425 -0.91 -6.58 68.29
C ALA A 425 -2.03 -6.34 67.22
N VAL A 426 -2.37 -7.30 66.33
CA VAL A 426 -3.45 -8.36 66.32
C VAL A 426 -4.88 -7.78 66.18
N ALA A 427 -5.88 -8.23 65.39
CA ALA A 427 -6.29 -9.51 64.77
C ALA A 427 -7.24 -9.23 63.56
N SER A 428 -7.39 -10.06 62.52
CA SER A 428 -8.01 -11.42 62.47
C SER A 428 -7.72 -12.05 61.09
N MET A 429 -7.15 -13.26 60.98
CA MET A 429 -7.75 -14.62 60.95
C MET A 429 -8.76 -14.87 59.78
N VAL A 430 -8.38 -15.64 58.75
CA VAL A 430 -8.61 -17.11 58.54
C VAL A 430 -10.09 -17.40 58.22
N ALA A 431 -10.53 -18.03 57.11
CA ALA A 431 -10.07 -19.20 56.34
C ALA A 431 -10.60 -19.07 54.87
N PHE A 432 -10.14 -19.78 53.83
CA PHE A 432 -10.02 -21.24 53.72
C PHE A 432 -9.13 -21.65 52.52
N SER A 433 -8.38 -22.73 52.75
CA SER A 433 -7.37 -23.42 51.95
C SER A 433 -8.01 -24.32 50.87
N GLU A 434 -7.40 -24.45 49.68
CA GLU A 434 -6.58 -25.60 49.25
C GLU A 434 -7.35 -26.89 48.92
N VAL A 435 -7.24 -27.37 47.68
CA VAL A 435 -6.99 -28.79 47.35
C VAL A 435 -6.28 -28.88 45.99
N VAL A 436 -5.13 -29.57 46.02
CA VAL A 436 -4.34 -30.10 44.91
C VAL A 436 -4.79 -31.53 44.63
N ALA A 437 -4.88 -31.95 43.36
CA ALA A 437 -4.52 -33.31 42.92
C ALA A 437 -4.44 -33.41 41.39
N SER A 438 -3.26 -33.77 40.88
CA SER A 438 -3.07 -34.56 39.64
C SER A 438 -2.99 -36.04 40.06
N PRO A 439 -3.31 -37.06 39.22
CA PRO A 439 -2.57 -37.29 37.98
C PRO A 439 -3.36 -37.80 36.74
N ALA A 440 -2.72 -37.59 35.59
CA ALA A 440 -2.71 -38.29 34.31
C ALA A 440 -3.78 -39.37 33.98
N THR A 441 -4.47 -39.22 32.83
CA THR A 441 -4.33 -40.06 31.61
C THR A 441 -4.90 -39.29 30.39
N GLU A 442 -4.44 -39.67 29.20
CA GLU A 442 -4.44 -39.02 27.89
C GLU A 442 -5.81 -38.76 27.21
N ALA A 443 -5.95 -37.63 26.51
CA ALA A 443 -6.10 -37.52 25.03
C ALA A 443 -6.81 -36.22 24.57
N ALA A 444 -6.02 -35.35 23.92
CA ALA A 444 -6.34 -34.36 22.86
C ALA A 444 -7.49 -33.32 23.03
N LYS A 445 -7.14 -32.02 23.08
CA LYS A 445 -7.39 -31.01 22.01
C LYS A 445 -6.98 -29.58 22.42
N ASP A 446 -6.63 -28.81 21.39
CA ASP A 446 -6.04 -27.48 21.37
C ASP A 446 -6.90 -26.30 21.88
N SER A 447 -6.16 -25.22 22.15
CA SER A 447 -6.52 -23.78 22.14
C SER A 447 -7.04 -23.14 23.44
N THR A 448 -6.27 -22.16 23.91
CA THR A 448 -6.50 -21.34 25.11
C THR A 448 -6.42 -19.84 24.79
N PHE A 449 -7.03 -19.05 25.68
CA PHE A 449 -6.83 -17.61 25.92
C PHE A 449 -7.67 -16.54 25.19
N ALA A 450 -8.83 -16.90 24.62
CA ALA A 450 -9.82 -15.91 24.15
C ALA A 450 -11.07 -15.75 25.06
N GLU A 451 -11.28 -16.64 26.04
CA GLU A 451 -12.60 -16.75 26.71
C GLU A 451 -12.75 -15.99 28.03
N GLN A 452 -11.70 -15.39 28.60
CA GLN A 452 -11.81 -14.63 29.85
C GLN A 452 -11.93 -13.11 29.67
N ALA A 453 -11.93 -12.62 28.43
CA ALA A 453 -12.17 -11.20 28.11
C ALA A 453 -13.56 -10.95 27.48
N GLY A 454 -14.32 -12.00 27.14
CA GLY A 454 -15.65 -11.90 26.54
C GLY A 454 -16.77 -11.61 27.53
N ASP A 455 -16.68 -12.16 28.75
CA ASP A 455 -17.81 -12.13 29.70
C ASP A 455 -17.99 -10.81 30.46
N THR A 456 -17.00 -9.91 30.47
CA THR A 456 -17.15 -8.57 31.05
C THR A 456 -17.74 -7.53 30.08
N ILE A 457 -17.69 -7.81 28.77
CA ILE A 457 -18.20 -6.91 27.72
C ILE A 457 -19.67 -7.22 27.38
N ALA A 458 -20.10 -8.48 27.51
CA ALA A 458 -21.49 -8.88 27.29
C ALA A 458 -22.48 -8.28 28.33
N ALA A 459 -22.02 -8.05 29.56
CA ALA A 459 -22.82 -7.38 30.59
C ALA A 459 -22.99 -5.86 30.36
N ALA A 460 -22.05 -5.20 29.68
CA ALA A 460 -22.14 -3.76 29.38
C ALA A 460 -23.01 -3.45 28.15
N ILE A 461 -23.03 -4.33 27.15
CA ILE A 461 -23.82 -4.14 25.92
C ILE A 461 -25.32 -4.37 26.17
N THR A 462 -25.69 -5.26 27.09
CA THR A 462 -27.10 -5.52 27.44
C THR A 462 -27.73 -4.36 28.22
N GLY A 463 -26.93 -3.47 28.84
CA GLY A 463 -27.42 -2.27 29.54
C GLY A 463 -27.77 -1.08 28.63
N VAL A 464 -27.21 -0.99 27.42
CA VAL A 464 -27.47 0.12 26.50
C VAL A 464 -28.66 -0.17 25.57
N GLY A 465 -29.00 -1.45 25.37
CA GLY A 465 -30.17 -1.87 24.58
C GLY A 465 -31.54 -1.54 25.22
N ALA A 466 -31.59 -1.24 26.52
CA ALA A 466 -32.84 -0.96 27.23
C ALA A 466 -33.27 0.52 27.22
N ALA A 467 -32.45 1.44 26.68
CA ALA A 467 -32.77 2.88 26.61
C ALA A 467 -33.22 3.37 25.21
N ALA A 468 -33.30 2.47 24.22
CA ALA A 468 -33.69 2.80 22.84
C ALA A 468 -35.15 2.46 22.48
N GLN A 469 -35.94 1.92 23.41
CA GLN A 469 -37.39 1.73 23.24
C GLN A 469 -38.19 2.69 24.13
N ALA A 470 -37.89 3.99 24.05
CA ALA A 470 -38.66 4.98 24.79
C ALA A 470 -38.71 6.37 24.13
N VAL A 471 -38.49 6.52 22.81
CA VAL A 471 -38.71 7.83 22.15
C VAL A 471 -39.19 7.64 20.70
N THR A 472 -40.36 7.03 20.54
CA THR A 472 -41.23 7.29 19.37
C THR A 472 -42.55 7.79 19.90
N ARG A 473 -42.68 9.12 20.04
CA ARG A 473 -43.97 9.82 20.03
C ARG A 473 -43.73 11.32 19.78
N GLU A 474 -44.35 11.77 18.69
CA GLU A 474 -44.83 13.12 18.40
C GLU A 474 -43.88 14.31 18.58
N GLY A 475 -43.42 14.83 17.43
CA GLY A 475 -43.47 16.25 17.09
C GLY A 475 -42.54 17.21 17.82
N GLY A 476 -41.53 17.71 17.10
CA GLY A 476 -40.95 19.04 17.35
C GLY A 476 -39.45 19.07 17.66
N LEU A 477 -38.60 18.87 16.64
CA LEU A 477 -37.18 19.29 16.70
C LEU A 477 -36.56 19.63 15.33
N LEU A 478 -37.37 19.87 14.29
CA LEU A 478 -36.85 20.35 13.00
C LEU A 478 -36.93 21.88 12.88
N ASP A 479 -37.94 22.51 13.47
CA ASP A 479 -38.06 23.99 13.43
C ASP A 479 -37.09 24.72 14.37
N ARG A 480 -36.53 24.06 15.39
CA ARG A 480 -35.56 24.68 16.31
C ARG A 480 -34.10 24.54 15.89
N ALA A 481 -33.81 23.72 14.89
CA ALA A 481 -32.46 23.55 14.34
C ALA A 481 -32.13 24.59 13.25
N GLY A 482 -33.15 25.21 12.65
CA GLY A 482 -32.97 26.29 11.66
C GLY A 482 -32.44 27.58 12.26
N ASP A 483 -33.01 28.01 13.40
CA ASP A 483 -32.61 29.26 14.05
C ASP A 483 -31.20 29.19 14.68
N PHE A 484 -30.80 28.03 15.22
CA PHE A 484 -29.46 27.85 15.81
C PHE A 484 -28.33 27.78 14.77
N LEU A 485 -28.64 27.38 13.53
CA LEU A 485 -27.67 27.36 12.43
C LEU A 485 -27.54 28.71 11.73
N ALA A 486 -28.54 29.58 11.77
CA ALA A 486 -28.44 30.93 11.20
C ALA A 486 -27.58 31.85 12.09
N GLU A 487 -27.76 31.78 13.41
CA GLU A 487 -27.00 32.61 14.38
C GLU A 487 -25.52 32.17 14.46
N ALA A 488 -25.20 30.90 14.18
CA ALA A 488 -23.83 30.38 14.15
C ALA A 488 -23.04 30.70 12.85
N PHE A 489 -23.70 31.24 11.81
CA PHE A 489 -23.04 31.59 10.55
C PHE A 489 -22.64 33.07 10.46
N GLU A 490 -23.23 33.97 11.26
CA GLU A 490 -22.78 35.38 11.34
C GLU A 490 -21.53 35.54 12.25
N ASP A 491 -21.45 34.81 13.37
CA ASP A 491 -20.30 34.88 14.30
C ASP A 491 -18.98 34.30 13.74
N VAL A 492 -19.04 33.50 12.68
CA VAL A 492 -17.84 32.87 12.06
C VAL A 492 -17.24 33.73 10.95
N SER A 493 -18.01 34.68 10.38
CA SER A 493 -17.50 35.57 9.33
C SER A 493 -16.67 36.72 9.89
N GLU A 494 -17.02 37.25 11.07
CA GLU A 494 -16.25 38.32 11.75
C GLU A 494 -14.95 37.77 12.40
N ALA A 495 -14.93 36.51 12.82
CA ALA A 495 -13.75 35.87 13.42
C ALA A 495 -12.65 35.46 12.41
N LEU A 496 -12.93 35.52 11.10
CA LEU A 496 -11.98 35.13 10.05
C LEU A 496 -11.18 36.32 9.46
N GLU A 497 -11.66 37.55 9.61
CA GLU A 497 -10.90 38.77 9.24
C GLU A 497 -9.85 39.16 10.32
N ASP A 498 -10.16 39.00 11.62
CA ASP A 498 -9.21 39.33 12.69
C ASP A 498 -8.00 38.37 12.79
N VAL A 499 -8.16 37.11 12.34
CA VAL A 499 -7.06 36.11 12.33
C VAL A 499 -6.12 36.32 11.15
N THR A 500 -6.60 36.89 10.04
CA THR A 500 -5.77 37.13 8.85
C THR A 500 -4.91 38.39 8.98
N ASP A 501 -5.35 39.40 9.72
CA ASP A 501 -4.53 40.57 10.05
C ASP A 501 -3.53 40.33 11.20
N THR A 502 -3.88 39.48 12.18
CA THR A 502 -2.94 39.03 13.22
C THR A 502 -1.81 38.17 12.65
N ALA A 503 -2.10 37.31 11.66
CA ALA A 503 -1.08 36.51 10.97
C ALA A 503 -0.14 37.35 10.08
N LYS A 504 -0.64 38.41 9.44
CA LYS A 504 0.20 39.37 8.69
C LYS A 504 1.08 40.21 9.61
N ALA A 505 0.59 40.63 10.78
CA ALA A 505 1.39 41.35 11.77
C ALA A 505 2.50 40.47 12.38
N VAL A 506 2.24 39.19 12.63
CA VAL A 506 3.24 38.24 13.15
C VAL A 506 4.27 37.87 12.07
N ALA A 507 3.87 37.76 10.80
CA ALA A 507 4.80 37.54 9.69
C ALA A 507 5.74 38.73 9.44
N HIS A 508 5.26 39.97 9.61
CA HIS A 508 6.10 41.17 9.47
C HIS A 508 7.09 41.33 10.64
N VAL A 509 6.67 41.04 11.88
CA VAL A 509 7.54 41.09 13.07
C VAL A 509 8.57 39.94 13.10
N ALA A 510 8.26 38.80 12.49
CA ALA A 510 9.22 37.69 12.33
C ALA A 510 10.28 37.98 11.26
N ALA A 511 9.93 38.68 10.18
CA ALA A 511 10.88 39.09 9.14
C ALA A 511 11.85 40.18 9.62
N GLU A 512 11.38 41.17 10.39
CA GLU A 512 12.24 42.23 10.95
C GLU A 512 13.19 41.73 12.05
N LYS A 513 12.81 40.71 12.84
CA LYS A 513 13.69 40.12 13.86
C LYS A 513 14.73 39.15 13.30
N PHE A 514 14.50 38.56 12.12
CA PHE A 514 15.47 37.65 11.49
C PHE A 514 16.61 38.42 10.82
N ASN A 515 16.31 39.54 10.15
CA ASN A 515 17.35 40.39 9.55
C ASN A 515 18.19 41.12 10.62
N HIS A 516 17.57 41.59 11.71
CA HIS A 516 18.31 42.30 12.76
C HIS A 516 19.16 41.39 13.68
N ALA A 517 18.97 40.06 13.59
CA ALA A 517 19.79 39.06 14.27
C ALA A 517 20.95 38.57 13.39
N ALA A 518 20.79 38.57 12.06
CA ALA A 518 21.86 38.25 11.12
C ALA A 518 22.94 39.34 11.11
N ASP A 519 22.53 40.62 11.07
CA ASP A 519 23.48 41.75 11.06
C ASP A 519 24.29 41.85 12.37
N ARG A 520 23.68 41.54 13.53
CA ARG A 520 24.41 41.52 14.82
C ARG A 520 25.40 40.37 14.95
N VAL A 521 25.19 39.25 14.26
CA VAL A 521 26.11 38.11 14.26
C VAL A 521 27.27 38.37 13.30
N GLU A 522 27.03 39.06 12.19
CA GLU A 522 28.08 39.45 11.26
C GLU A 522 28.97 40.56 11.84
N ASP A 523 28.39 41.60 12.45
CA ASP A 523 29.14 42.69 13.11
C ASP A 523 29.97 42.18 14.30
N THR A 524 29.45 41.25 15.11
CA THR A 524 30.22 40.66 16.25
C THR A 524 31.27 39.66 15.80
N VAL A 525 31.12 39.05 14.62
CA VAL A 525 32.15 38.19 14.03
C VAL A 525 33.23 39.02 13.37
N GLU A 526 32.91 40.14 12.72
CA GLU A 526 33.90 41.08 12.18
C GLU A 526 34.69 41.78 13.29
N GLU A 527 34.04 42.24 14.37
CA GLU A 527 34.72 42.85 15.53
C GLU A 527 35.70 41.85 16.20
N VAL A 528 35.30 40.58 16.37
CA VAL A 528 36.19 39.53 16.92
C VAL A 528 37.32 39.16 15.96
N VAL A 529 37.10 39.23 14.65
CA VAL A 529 38.13 38.96 13.65
C VAL A 529 39.15 40.11 13.55
N GLU A 530 38.72 41.37 13.70
CA GLU A 530 39.64 42.51 13.79
C GLU A 530 40.43 42.50 15.11
N ASP A 531 39.80 42.17 16.24
CA ASP A 531 40.44 42.11 17.56
C ASP A 531 41.50 40.98 17.64
N VAL A 532 41.28 39.89 16.89
CA VAL A 532 42.26 38.79 16.71
C VAL A 532 43.35 39.20 15.74
N LYS A 533 43.04 39.96 14.69
CA LYS A 533 44.02 40.41 13.70
C LYS A 533 44.99 41.46 14.26
N GLU A 534 44.51 42.41 15.06
CA GLU A 534 45.37 43.39 15.75
C GLU A 534 46.27 42.73 16.81
N LYS A 535 45.78 41.72 17.53
CA LYS A 535 46.60 40.94 18.49
C LYS A 535 47.66 40.08 17.84
N PHE A 536 47.50 39.68 16.58
CA PHE A 536 48.50 38.91 15.83
C PHE A 536 49.48 39.77 15.02
N SER A 537 49.18 41.05 14.76
CA SER A 537 50.08 41.97 14.05
C SER A 537 50.93 42.88 14.95
N GLY A 538 50.73 42.83 16.28
CA GLY A 538 51.44 43.68 17.25
C GLY A 538 52.66 43.04 17.95
N GLU A 539 53.07 41.83 17.55
CA GLU A 539 54.15 41.07 18.23
C GLU A 539 55.37 40.76 17.34
N GLU A 540 55.58 41.54 16.28
CA GLU A 540 56.87 41.65 15.58
C GLU A 540 57.19 43.14 15.29
N GLU A 541 57.61 43.87 16.32
CA GLU A 541 58.63 44.94 16.22
C GLU A 541 59.37 45.14 17.55
#